data_AF-A0A8S3RR66-F1
#
_entry.id   AF-A0A8S3RR66-F1
#
_cell.length_a   1.000
_cell.length_b   1.000
_cell.length_c   1.000
_cell.angle_alpha   90.00
_cell.angle_beta   90.00
_cell.angle_gamma   90.00
#
_symmetry.space_group_name_H-M   'P 1'
#
loop_
_entity.id
_entity.type
_entity.pdbx_description
1 polymer ?
#
loop_
_entity_poly.entity_id
_entity_poly.type
_entity_poly.pdbx_seq_one_letter_code
_entity_poly.pdbx_strand_id
1 'polypeptide(L)'
;MVKYNSGEKHYYREIQLWRNTTLEKYNSGEIQLWRNTTLEKYNSGEIQLWRNTTMKKTTLEKYNSGEIQLWKNTTLEKYNSGETQLWRNTTLEKDNSGEIQLWKNTALVKYNSRETQLWRNTTLEKYNSGEIQLWKNKTLEKYNSGEIQLWRNTTLKKYNSRETQLWRNTTLEKYNTREIQLWRNTTLRKTKL
;
A
#
# COMPACT_ATOMS: atom_id res chain seq x y z
N MET A 1 26.90 -12.25 -4.19
CA MET A 1 25.70 -11.80 -4.92
C MET A 1 25.49 -12.83 -6.01
N VAL A 2 24.43 -13.63 -5.91
CA VAL A 2 24.13 -14.62 -6.96
C VAL A 2 23.18 -13.94 -7.94
N LYS A 3 23.58 -13.89 -9.21
CA LYS A 3 22.75 -13.38 -10.30
C LYS A 3 22.19 -14.58 -11.05
N TYR A 4 20.87 -14.65 -11.13
CA TYR A 4 20.22 -15.59 -12.05
C TYR A 4 19.65 -14.76 -13.20
N ASN A 5 20.23 -14.98 -14.37
CA ASN A 5 19.81 -14.37 -15.63
C ASN A 5 19.39 -15.51 -16.55
N SER A 6 18.11 -15.91 -16.50
CA SER A 6 17.56 -16.80 -17.52
C SER A 6 16.79 -15.98 -18.54
N GLY A 7 17.33 -15.86 -19.75
CA GLY A 7 16.61 -15.31 -20.91
C GLY A 7 15.42 -16.18 -21.36
N GLU A 8 15.28 -17.38 -20.79
CA GLU A 8 14.22 -18.34 -21.08
C GLU A 8 13.10 -18.28 -20.02
N LYS A 9 11.84 -18.39 -20.48
CA LYS A 9 10.67 -18.41 -19.61
C LYS A 9 10.61 -19.73 -18.82
N HIS A 10 11.29 -19.80 -17.69
CA HIS A 10 11.11 -20.90 -16.75
C HIS A 10 9.93 -20.60 -15.82
N TYR A 11 9.03 -21.58 -15.67
CA TYR A 11 7.99 -21.58 -14.65
C TYR A 11 8.44 -22.48 -13.51
N TYR A 12 8.60 -21.89 -12.32
CA TYR A 12 8.94 -22.64 -11.12
C TYR A 12 7.69 -22.82 -10.26
N ARG A 13 7.51 -24.00 -9.66
CA ARG A 13 6.46 -24.16 -8.65
C ARG A 13 6.72 -23.27 -7.44
N GLU A 14 7.97 -23.28 -6.97
CA GLU A 14 8.40 -22.57 -5.77
C GLU A 14 9.86 -22.11 -5.92
N ILE A 15 10.16 -20.90 -5.45
CA ILE A 15 11.51 -20.34 -5.37
C ILE A 15 11.77 -19.93 -3.92
N GLN A 16 12.75 -20.55 -3.27
CA GLN A 16 13.22 -20.17 -1.94
C GLN A 16 14.66 -19.66 -1.98
N LEU A 17 14.89 -18.42 -1.53
CA LEU A 17 16.23 -17.83 -1.50
C LEU A 17 16.51 -17.15 -0.16
N TRP A 18 17.69 -17.47 0.38
CA TRP A 18 18.01 -17.14 1.76
C TRP A 18 18.78 -15.81 1.93
N ARG A 19 19.66 -15.42 1.00
CA ARG A 19 20.45 -14.18 1.07
C ARG A 19 20.93 -13.66 -0.30
N ASN A 20 20.89 -12.35 -0.50
CA ASN A 20 21.63 -11.60 -1.53
C ASN A 20 21.41 -12.13 -2.96
N THR A 21 20.17 -12.00 -3.46
CA THR A 21 19.79 -12.46 -4.80
C THR A 21 19.37 -11.30 -5.70
N THR A 22 19.77 -11.37 -6.96
CA THR A 22 19.18 -10.57 -8.03
C THR A 22 18.54 -11.51 -9.04
N LEU A 23 17.26 -11.29 -9.30
CA LEU A 23 16.46 -12.05 -10.26
C LEU A 23 15.96 -11.12 -11.36
N GLU A 24 16.38 -11.41 -12.59
CA GLU A 24 15.92 -10.72 -13.80
C GLU A 24 14.92 -11.64 -14.55
N LYS A 25 13.61 -11.31 -14.48
CA LYS A 25 12.49 -11.97 -15.20
C LYS A 25 12.15 -13.42 -14.80
N TYR A 26 11.14 -13.60 -13.93
CA TYR A 26 10.70 -14.94 -13.48
C TYR A 26 9.18 -15.09 -13.39
N ASN A 27 8.68 -16.31 -13.60
CA ASN A 27 7.31 -16.71 -13.29
C ASN A 27 7.33 -17.87 -12.29
N SER A 28 6.52 -17.80 -11.23
CA SER A 28 6.41 -18.91 -10.28
C SER A 28 5.04 -19.02 -9.62
N GLY A 29 4.77 -20.15 -8.98
CA GLY A 29 3.65 -20.26 -8.05
C GLY A 29 3.91 -19.44 -6.78
N GLU A 30 5.04 -19.67 -6.13
CA GLU A 30 5.39 -19.05 -4.84
C GLU A 30 6.86 -18.58 -4.82
N ILE A 31 7.10 -17.41 -4.22
CA ILE A 31 8.43 -16.84 -3.99
C ILE A 31 8.60 -16.51 -2.51
N GLN A 32 9.58 -17.15 -1.86
CA GLN A 32 9.99 -16.83 -0.49
C GLN A 32 11.42 -16.27 -0.47
N LEU A 33 11.56 -15.07 0.07
CA LEU A 33 12.82 -14.32 0.09
C LEU A 33 13.13 -13.82 1.48
N TRP A 34 14.32 -14.13 1.98
CA TRP A 34 14.65 -13.91 3.39
C TRP A 34 15.52 -12.70 3.72
N ARG A 35 16.42 -12.25 2.83
CA ARG A 35 17.29 -11.07 3.02
C ARG A 35 17.85 -10.53 1.71
N ASN A 36 17.84 -9.20 1.54
CA ASN A 36 18.52 -8.45 0.47
C ASN A 36 18.22 -9.00 -0.94
N THR A 37 17.07 -8.63 -1.52
CA THR A 37 16.70 -9.09 -2.87
C THR A 37 16.38 -7.91 -3.79
N THR A 38 16.87 -7.99 -5.02
CA THR A 38 16.45 -7.08 -6.10
C THR A 38 15.71 -7.87 -7.15
N LEU A 39 14.47 -7.49 -7.41
CA LEU A 39 13.60 -8.10 -8.42
C LEU A 39 13.24 -7.03 -9.45
N GLU A 40 13.29 -7.36 -10.74
CA GLU A 40 12.96 -6.40 -11.80
C GLU A 40 11.65 -6.67 -12.53
N LYS A 41 11.28 -7.92 -12.83
CA LYS A 41 10.03 -8.28 -13.52
C LYS A 41 9.60 -9.68 -13.08
N TYR A 42 8.40 -9.84 -12.52
CA TYR A 42 7.87 -11.14 -12.10
C TYR A 42 6.35 -11.24 -12.20
N ASN A 43 5.88 -12.48 -12.29
CA ASN A 43 4.49 -12.85 -12.07
C ASN A 43 4.49 -14.04 -11.11
N SER A 44 3.81 -13.91 -9.97
CA SER A 44 3.75 -14.97 -8.96
C SER A 44 2.36 -15.10 -8.37
N GLY A 45 1.95 -16.32 -8.04
CA GLY A 45 0.75 -16.52 -7.21
C GLY A 45 0.91 -15.81 -5.87
N GLU A 46 2.01 -16.08 -5.18
CA GLU A 46 2.33 -15.53 -3.86
C GLU A 46 3.78 -15.04 -3.76
N ILE A 47 4.01 -13.96 -3.00
CA ILE A 47 5.33 -13.42 -2.70
C ILE A 47 5.45 -13.06 -1.23
N GLN A 48 6.43 -13.65 -0.55
CA GLN A 48 6.79 -13.33 0.82
C GLN A 48 8.21 -12.79 0.91
N LEU A 49 8.38 -11.59 1.50
CA LEU A 49 9.69 -10.97 1.73
C LEU A 49 9.92 -10.65 3.21
N TRP A 50 10.99 -11.24 3.76
CA TRP A 50 11.42 -11.05 5.12
C TRP A 50 12.70 -10.15 5.13
N ARG A 51 12.70 -9.09 5.97
CA ARG A 51 13.80 -8.20 6.41
C ARG A 51 14.94 -7.71 5.45
N ASN A 52 15.08 -6.38 5.45
CA ASN A 52 16.13 -5.50 4.91
C ASN A 52 16.43 -5.67 3.42
N THR A 53 15.83 -4.77 2.66
CA THR A 53 16.21 -4.39 1.31
C THR A 53 16.65 -2.93 1.41
N THR A 54 17.91 -2.67 1.78
CA THR A 54 18.51 -1.36 1.48
C THR A 54 18.77 -1.35 0.00
N MET A 55 17.72 -1.01 -0.70
CA MET A 55 17.71 -0.99 -2.13
C MET A 55 18.42 0.27 -2.54
N LYS A 56 19.60 0.09 -3.11
CA LYS A 56 19.95 0.84 -4.32
C LYS A 56 18.80 0.54 -5.29
N LYS A 57 17.70 1.30 -5.17
CA LYS A 57 16.49 1.29 -6.00
C LYS A 57 16.02 -0.11 -6.47
N THR A 58 15.05 -0.74 -5.79
CA THR A 58 14.24 -1.78 -6.46
C THR A 58 13.31 -0.98 -7.30
N THR A 59 13.78 -0.69 -8.50
CA THR A 59 12.92 -0.29 -9.59
C THR A 59 12.14 -1.55 -9.93
N LEU A 60 11.09 -1.77 -9.16
CA LEU A 60 10.19 -2.87 -9.38
C LEU A 60 9.31 -2.39 -10.56
N GLU A 61 9.69 -2.75 -11.79
CA GLU A 61 9.00 -2.33 -13.02
C GLU A 61 7.91 -3.33 -13.45
N LYS A 62 6.70 -3.17 -12.87
CA LYS A 62 5.45 -3.89 -13.20
C LYS A 62 5.37 -5.34 -12.71
N TYR A 63 4.41 -5.61 -11.83
CA TYR A 63 4.09 -6.95 -11.32
C TYR A 63 2.61 -7.20 -11.27
N ASN A 64 2.26 -8.47 -11.39
CA ASN A 64 0.96 -8.99 -10.99
C ASN A 64 1.22 -10.11 -9.99
N SER A 65 0.50 -10.10 -8.87
CA SER A 65 0.50 -11.21 -7.94
C SER A 65 -0.87 -11.44 -7.34
N GLY A 66 -1.18 -12.68 -6.94
CA GLY A 66 -2.35 -12.95 -6.13
C GLY A 66 -2.20 -12.29 -4.76
N GLU A 67 -1.10 -12.58 -4.07
CA GLU A 67 -0.84 -12.12 -2.72
C GLU A 67 0.62 -11.67 -2.51
N ILE A 68 0.79 -10.53 -1.82
CA ILE A 68 2.09 -9.97 -1.46
C ILE A 68 2.15 -9.71 0.05
N GLN A 69 3.12 -10.34 0.73
CA GLN A 69 3.41 -10.09 2.14
C GLN A 69 4.83 -9.56 2.34
N LEU A 70 4.96 -8.33 2.86
CA LEU A 70 6.26 -7.69 3.10
C LEU A 70 6.41 -7.23 4.55
N TRP A 71 7.47 -7.70 5.21
CA TRP A 71 7.60 -7.55 6.66
C TRP A 71 8.29 -6.26 7.12
N LYS A 72 9.34 -5.78 6.44
CA LYS A 72 10.07 -4.56 6.84
C LYS A 72 10.78 -3.90 5.66
N ASN A 73 10.75 -2.56 5.64
CA ASN A 73 11.55 -1.68 4.78
C ASN A 73 11.41 -2.03 3.30
N THR A 74 10.35 -1.54 2.67
CA THR A 74 10.08 -1.85 1.26
C THR A 74 9.74 -0.60 0.46
N THR A 75 10.25 -0.55 -0.76
CA THR A 75 9.89 0.46 -1.75
C THR A 75 9.37 -0.25 -2.99
N LEU A 76 8.13 0.05 -3.41
CA LEU A 76 7.54 -0.46 -4.65
C LEU A 76 7.19 0.73 -5.56
N GLU A 77 7.55 0.65 -6.84
CA GLU A 77 7.24 1.73 -7.79
C GLU A 77 5.90 1.51 -8.50
N LYS A 78 5.68 0.34 -9.12
CA LYS A 78 4.46 0.02 -9.88
C LYS A 78 4.08 -1.44 -9.73
N TYR A 79 2.93 -1.75 -9.15
CA TYR A 79 2.43 -3.12 -9.07
C TYR A 79 0.90 -3.20 -9.11
N ASN A 80 0.39 -4.40 -9.39
CA ASN A 80 -0.98 -4.78 -9.15
C ASN A 80 -1.02 -6.06 -8.31
N SER A 81 -1.97 -6.17 -7.40
CA SER A 81 -2.16 -7.40 -6.62
C SER A 81 -3.62 -7.71 -6.33
N GLY A 82 -3.94 -8.96 -6.01
CA GLY A 82 -5.21 -9.29 -5.35
C GLY A 82 -5.21 -8.73 -3.93
N GLU A 83 -4.22 -9.12 -3.14
CA GLU A 83 -4.04 -8.72 -1.75
C GLU A 83 -2.59 -8.27 -1.47
N THR A 84 -2.44 -7.19 -0.71
CA THR A 84 -1.14 -6.71 -0.24
C THR A 84 -1.14 -6.44 1.26
N GLN A 85 -0.23 -7.10 1.98
CA GLN A 85 0.00 -6.90 3.41
C GLN A 85 1.42 -6.36 3.67
N LEU A 86 1.52 -5.16 4.26
CA LEU A 86 2.81 -4.52 4.55
C LEU A 86 2.91 -4.13 6.03
N TRP A 87 3.96 -4.61 6.68
CA TRP A 87 4.06 -4.52 8.14
C TRP A 87 4.76 -3.26 8.65
N ARG A 88 5.89 -2.84 8.07
CA ARG A 88 6.65 -1.68 8.57
C ARG A 88 7.45 -0.98 7.50
N ASN A 89 7.44 0.36 7.56
CA ASN A 89 8.31 1.27 6.80
C ASN A 89 8.22 1.00 5.30
N THR A 90 7.15 1.50 4.69
CA THR A 90 6.88 1.22 3.28
C THR A 90 6.68 2.51 2.50
N THR A 91 7.27 2.59 1.32
CA THR A 91 7.05 3.68 0.37
C THR A 91 6.54 3.10 -0.94
N LEU A 92 5.39 3.54 -1.39
CA LEU A 92 4.78 3.01 -2.60
C LEU A 92 4.37 4.15 -3.53
N GLU A 93 4.83 4.11 -4.78
CA GLU A 93 4.53 5.20 -5.72
C GLU A 93 3.20 4.99 -6.44
N LYS A 94 3.01 3.81 -7.05
CA LYS A 94 1.81 3.47 -7.83
C LYS A 94 1.36 2.04 -7.57
N ASP A 95 0.08 1.89 -7.30
CA ASP A 95 -0.52 0.58 -7.13
C ASP A 95 -2.00 0.54 -7.48
N ASN A 96 -2.40 -0.67 -7.83
CA ASN A 96 -3.77 -1.07 -7.96
C ASN A 96 -3.96 -2.46 -7.36
N SER A 97 -4.55 -2.52 -6.17
CA SER A 97 -4.76 -3.78 -5.45
C SER A 97 -6.24 -4.02 -5.17
N GLY A 98 -6.65 -5.28 -5.03
CA GLY A 98 -7.98 -5.58 -4.48
C GLY A 98 -8.09 -5.10 -3.03
N GLU A 99 -7.23 -5.62 -2.18
CA GLU A 99 -7.15 -5.30 -0.75
C GLU A 99 -5.73 -4.86 -0.35
N ILE A 100 -5.65 -3.86 0.53
CA ILE A 100 -4.38 -3.38 1.09
C ILE A 100 -4.46 -3.25 2.60
N GLN A 101 -3.53 -3.89 3.30
CA GLN A 101 -3.37 -3.75 4.75
C GLN A 101 -1.98 -3.21 5.09
N LEU A 102 -1.92 -2.03 5.75
CA LEU A 102 -0.67 -1.36 6.11
C LEU A 102 -0.60 -1.08 7.61
N TRP A 103 0.42 -1.63 8.26
CA TRP A 103 0.50 -1.62 9.72
C TRP A 103 1.19 -0.37 10.30
N LYS A 104 2.39 -0.01 9.83
CA LYS A 104 3.16 1.10 10.41
C LYS A 104 4.03 1.84 9.40
N ASN A 105 4.01 3.17 9.49
CA ASN A 105 4.91 4.10 8.81
C ASN A 105 4.89 3.88 7.30
N THR A 106 3.91 4.48 6.64
CA THR A 106 3.72 4.31 5.19
C THR A 106 3.59 5.65 4.49
N ALA A 107 4.18 5.75 3.31
CA ALA A 107 3.95 6.85 2.37
C ALA A 107 3.45 6.28 1.04
N LEU A 108 2.24 6.66 0.64
CA LEU A 108 1.67 6.29 -0.67
C LEU A 108 1.42 7.53 -1.51
N VAL A 109 1.82 7.47 -2.78
CA VAL A 109 1.68 8.60 -3.71
C VAL A 109 0.39 8.49 -4.53
N LYS A 110 0.19 7.38 -5.28
CA LYS A 110 -0.99 7.16 -6.14
C LYS A 110 -1.51 5.74 -6.03
N TYR A 111 -2.71 5.56 -5.51
CA TYR A 111 -3.24 4.23 -5.24
C TYR A 111 -4.73 4.11 -5.60
N ASN A 112 -5.10 2.93 -6.07
CA ASN A 112 -6.48 2.49 -6.18
C ASN A 112 -6.63 1.15 -5.47
N SER A 113 -7.67 0.98 -4.65
CA SER A 113 -8.06 -0.36 -4.21
C SER A 113 -9.54 -0.50 -3.94
N ARG A 114 -10.04 -1.73 -3.85
CA ARG A 114 -11.41 -1.95 -3.39
C ARG A 114 -11.52 -1.67 -1.89
N GLU A 115 -10.59 -2.19 -1.10
CA GLU A 115 -10.52 -2.01 0.36
C GLU A 115 -9.11 -1.60 0.79
N THR A 116 -9.02 -0.69 1.77
CA THR A 116 -7.75 -0.33 2.42
C THR A 116 -7.90 -0.16 3.92
N GLN A 117 -6.98 -0.80 4.66
CA GLN A 117 -6.86 -0.68 6.10
C GLN A 117 -5.47 -0.13 6.50
N LEU A 118 -5.44 1.03 7.17
CA LEU A 118 -4.19 1.67 7.61
C LEU A 118 -4.16 1.87 9.13
N TRP A 119 -3.22 1.21 9.79
CA TRP A 119 -3.18 1.17 11.25
C TRP A 119 -2.49 2.39 11.89
N ARG A 120 -1.24 2.71 11.51
CA ARG A 120 -0.50 3.82 12.16
C ARG A 120 0.40 4.59 11.21
N ASN A 121 0.42 5.92 11.38
CA ASN A 121 1.36 6.84 10.73
C ASN A 121 1.40 6.64 9.20
N THR A 122 0.43 7.20 8.50
CA THR A 122 0.43 7.14 7.02
C THR A 122 0.19 8.51 6.42
N THR A 123 0.94 8.78 5.36
CA THR A 123 0.76 9.93 4.48
C THR A 123 0.26 9.42 3.13
N LEU A 124 -0.88 9.92 2.68
CA LEU A 124 -1.45 9.60 1.37
C LEU A 124 -1.62 10.89 0.55
N GLU A 125 -1.09 10.91 -0.67
CA GLU A 125 -1.28 12.06 -1.56
C GLU A 125 -2.56 11.94 -2.41
N LYS A 126 -2.67 10.87 -3.22
CA LYS A 126 -3.78 10.65 -4.14
C LYS A 126 -4.29 9.22 -4.05
N TYR A 127 -5.56 9.06 -3.69
CA TYR A 127 -6.14 7.76 -3.40
C TYR A 127 -7.60 7.62 -3.85
N ASN A 128 -7.98 6.45 -4.36
CA ASN A 128 -9.38 6.10 -4.63
C ASN A 128 -9.71 4.72 -4.07
N SER A 129 -10.86 4.58 -3.40
CA SER A 129 -11.27 3.28 -2.88
C SER A 129 -12.75 3.07 -2.65
N GLY A 130 -13.20 1.82 -2.70
CA GLY A 130 -14.53 1.47 -2.20
C GLY A 130 -14.64 1.82 -0.71
N GLU A 131 -13.75 1.26 0.09
CA GLU A 131 -13.78 1.36 1.56
C GLU A 131 -12.40 1.67 2.13
N ILE A 132 -12.34 2.58 3.11
CA ILE A 132 -11.10 2.92 3.81
C ILE A 132 -11.29 3.01 5.33
N GLN A 133 -10.43 2.27 6.05
CA GLN A 133 -10.36 2.30 7.50
C GLN A 133 -9.02 2.84 7.98
N LEU A 134 -9.06 3.92 8.78
CA LEU A 134 -7.90 4.65 9.26
C LEU A 134 -7.88 4.75 10.78
N TRP A 135 -6.88 4.11 11.39
CA TRP A 135 -6.84 4.00 12.85
C TRP A 135 -6.17 5.17 13.56
N LYS A 136 -4.89 5.44 13.29
CA LYS A 136 -4.13 6.48 14.02
C LYS A 136 -3.19 7.28 13.14
N ASN A 137 -3.18 8.60 13.35
CA ASN A 137 -2.19 9.56 12.85
C ASN A 137 -2.07 9.50 11.33
N LYS A 138 -2.97 10.19 10.63
CA LYS A 138 -3.04 10.16 9.18
C LYS A 138 -3.13 11.57 8.60
N THR A 139 -2.42 11.76 7.49
CA THR A 139 -2.54 12.95 6.67
C THR A 139 -2.90 12.52 5.27
N LEU A 140 -4.06 12.95 4.78
CA LEU A 140 -4.52 12.67 3.43
C LEU A 140 -4.76 13.96 2.67
N GLU A 141 -4.23 14.02 1.45
CA GLU A 141 -4.30 15.24 0.65
C GLU A 141 -5.48 15.29 -0.30
N LYS A 142 -5.64 14.27 -1.16
CA LYS A 142 -6.73 14.18 -2.14
C LYS A 142 -7.22 12.75 -2.24
N TYR A 143 -8.50 12.50 -1.93
CA TYR A 143 -9.04 11.17 -2.10
C TYR A 143 -10.54 11.14 -2.39
N ASN A 144 -10.97 10.01 -2.96
CA ASN A 144 -12.36 9.66 -3.21
C ASN A 144 -12.64 8.30 -2.58
N SER A 145 -13.77 8.13 -1.88
CA SER A 145 -14.15 6.81 -1.40
C SER A 145 -15.66 6.60 -1.29
N GLY A 146 -16.12 5.35 -1.36
CA GLY A 146 -17.50 5.03 -0.97
C GLY A 146 -17.70 5.31 0.52
N GLU A 147 -16.96 4.59 1.36
CA GLU A 147 -17.10 4.62 2.81
C GLU A 147 -15.77 4.87 3.53
N ILE A 148 -15.82 5.67 4.59
CA ILE A 148 -14.63 6.11 5.33
C ILE A 148 -14.86 5.98 6.82
N GLN A 149 -13.96 5.29 7.51
CA GLN A 149 -13.92 5.24 8.98
C GLN A 149 -12.60 5.78 9.51
N LEU A 150 -12.66 6.86 10.29
CA LEU A 150 -11.48 7.50 10.89
C LEU A 150 -11.54 7.48 12.41
N TRP A 151 -10.59 6.78 13.02
CA TRP A 151 -10.61 6.57 14.46
C TRP A 151 -9.94 7.69 15.27
N ARG A 152 -8.69 8.06 14.95
CA ARG A 152 -7.95 9.07 15.74
C ARG A 152 -6.94 9.87 14.93
N ASN A 153 -6.91 11.18 15.20
CA ASN A 153 -5.86 12.11 14.77
C ASN A 153 -5.67 12.07 13.25
N THR A 154 -6.66 12.58 12.53
CA THR A 154 -6.66 12.57 11.07
C THR A 154 -6.83 13.98 10.52
N THR A 155 -6.02 14.35 9.53
CA THR A 155 -6.14 15.60 8.79
C THR A 155 -6.42 15.29 7.33
N LEU A 156 -7.52 15.83 6.80
CA LEU A 156 -7.98 15.60 5.43
C LEU A 156 -8.13 16.95 4.73
N LYS A 157 -7.35 17.17 3.67
CA LYS A 157 -7.40 18.45 2.93
C LYS A 157 -8.55 18.51 1.94
N LYS A 158 -8.63 17.56 0.99
CA LYS A 158 -9.65 17.53 -0.06
C LYS A 158 -10.24 16.13 -0.19
N TYR A 159 -11.54 15.98 0.01
CA TYR A 159 -12.16 14.67 -0.15
C TYR A 159 -13.60 14.63 -0.62
N ASN A 160 -13.94 13.49 -1.22
CA ASN A 160 -15.30 13.12 -1.58
C ASN A 160 -15.62 11.73 -1.02
N SER A 161 -16.80 11.57 -0.43
CA SER A 161 -17.31 10.27 -0.04
C SER A 161 -18.82 10.16 -0.04
N ARG A 162 -19.34 8.93 -0.07
CA ARG A 162 -20.77 8.71 0.23
C ARG A 162 -20.99 8.81 1.74
N GLU A 163 -20.21 8.06 2.53
CA GLU A 163 -20.40 7.93 3.97
C GLU A 163 -19.07 8.15 4.71
N THR A 164 -19.11 8.91 5.82
CA THR A 164 -17.94 9.17 6.66
C THR A 164 -18.26 9.06 8.14
N GLN A 165 -17.49 8.26 8.87
CA GLN A 165 -17.55 8.14 10.32
C GLN A 165 -16.25 8.66 10.97
N LEU A 166 -16.37 9.63 11.86
CA LEU A 166 -15.26 10.30 12.53
C LEU A 166 -15.33 10.15 14.05
N TRP A 167 -14.37 9.46 14.63
CA TRP A 167 -14.39 9.14 16.06
C TRP A 167 -13.71 10.21 16.93
N ARG A 168 -12.43 10.52 16.70
CA ARG A 168 -11.69 11.48 17.54
C ARG A 168 -10.69 12.33 16.78
N ASN A 169 -10.62 13.62 17.10
CA ASN A 169 -9.56 14.54 16.68
C ASN A 169 -9.36 14.53 15.15
N THR A 170 -10.38 14.97 14.42
CA THR A 170 -10.31 15.04 12.96
C THR A 170 -10.42 16.48 12.48
N THR A 171 -9.58 16.86 11.51
CA THR A 171 -9.65 18.16 10.83
C THR A 171 -9.95 17.94 9.35
N LEU A 172 -11.04 18.55 8.87
CA LEU A 172 -11.48 18.50 7.46
C LEU A 172 -11.47 19.91 6.87
N GLU A 173 -10.89 20.10 5.69
CA GLU A 173 -10.80 21.44 5.05
C GLU A 173 -11.72 21.66 3.84
N LYS A 174 -11.81 20.68 2.95
CA LYS A 174 -12.68 20.70 1.77
C LYS A 174 -13.27 19.32 1.59
N TYR A 175 -14.58 19.21 1.80
CA TYR A 175 -15.26 17.92 1.76
C TYR A 175 -16.61 17.97 1.06
N ASN A 176 -16.90 16.87 0.38
CA ASN A 176 -18.23 16.53 -0.12
C ASN A 176 -18.58 15.14 0.43
N THR A 177 -19.52 15.08 1.37
CA THR A 177 -20.01 13.80 1.89
C THR A 177 -21.52 13.84 2.00
N ARG A 178 -22.19 12.76 1.60
CA ARG A 178 -23.65 12.66 1.71
C ARG A 178 -24.04 12.47 3.17
N GLU A 179 -23.34 11.60 3.87
CA GLU A 179 -23.58 11.31 5.29
C GLU A 179 -22.30 11.46 6.10
N ILE A 180 -22.41 12.07 7.29
CA ILE A 180 -21.30 12.23 8.23
C ILE A 180 -21.76 11.97 9.66
N GLN A 181 -21.04 11.09 10.36
CA GLN A 181 -21.23 10.81 11.78
C GLN A 181 -20.00 11.26 12.57
N LEU A 182 -20.22 12.04 13.63
CA LEU A 182 -19.17 12.66 14.43
C LEU A 182 -19.32 12.25 15.90
N TRP A 183 -18.23 11.80 16.51
CA TRP A 183 -18.25 11.44 17.94
C TRP A 183 -17.56 12.48 18.82
N ARG A 184 -16.27 12.80 18.61
CA ARG A 184 -15.52 13.75 19.45
C ARG A 184 -14.51 14.59 18.68
N ASN A 185 -14.44 15.87 19.02
CA ASN A 185 -13.39 16.81 18.59
C ASN A 185 -13.15 16.78 17.07
N THR A 186 -14.09 17.33 16.32
CA THR A 186 -13.95 17.48 14.86
C THR A 186 -13.97 18.95 14.50
N THR A 187 -12.97 19.39 13.75
CA THR A 187 -12.96 20.70 13.12
C THR A 187 -13.35 20.53 11.66
N LEU A 188 -14.50 21.08 11.29
CA LEU A 188 -14.97 21.14 9.91
C LEU A 188 -14.76 22.53 9.37
N ARG A 189 -13.96 22.66 8.31
CA ARG A 189 -13.92 23.83 7.46
C ARG A 189 -14.45 23.40 6.11
N LYS A 190 -15.36 24.18 5.54
CA LYS A 190 -15.88 23.98 4.19
C LYS A 190 -15.61 25.26 3.43
N THR A 191 -14.45 25.34 2.79
CA THR A 191 -14.20 26.44 1.84
C THR A 191 -14.88 26.07 0.53
N LYS A 192 -15.75 26.95 0.03
CA LYS A 192 -16.48 26.77 -1.25
C LYS A 192 -15.50 26.32 -2.34
N LEU A 193 -15.93 25.36 -3.15
CA LEU A 193 -15.23 24.96 -4.38
C LEU A 193 -15.19 26.13 -5.35
#